data_AF-A0A940SSL7-F1
#
_entry.id   AF-A0A940SSL7-F1
#
_cell.length_a   1.000
_cell.length_b   1.000
_cell.length_c   1.000
_cell.angle_alpha   90.00
_cell.angle_beta   90.00
_cell.angle_gamma   90.00
#
_symmetry.space_group_name_H-M   'P 1'
#
loop_
_entity.id
_entity.type
_entity.pdbx_description
1 polymer ?
#
loop_
_entity_poly.entity_id
_entity_poly.type
_entity_poly.pdbx_seq_one_letter_code
_entity_poly.pdbx_strand_id
1 'polypeptide(L)'
;MKYTDDELACRLYGLAAERMQAAGRQMPCSEAVFSVLTAAAPDAVSYRAMETLNNPDFLEAAYLLLLGRPVDAPSLDVWKAQFSQPEQEFRTAVLKTIITSAEYQKHRIPLTGCPLMLAEDEPQQNLLISSQALPERLVKMYQHMPRPLQKLAKKIAGKE
;
A
#
# COMPACT_ATOMS: atom_id res chain seq x y z
N MET A 1 7.95 32.65 24.57
CA MET A 1 7.57 31.35 24.00
C MET A 1 8.22 31.24 22.63
N LYS A 2 9.19 30.35 22.46
CA LYS A 2 9.66 29.96 21.12
C LYS A 2 8.76 28.82 20.70
N TYR A 3 7.84 29.08 19.78
CA TYR A 3 7.08 28.00 19.15
C TYR A 3 8.03 27.32 18.15
N THR A 4 8.14 26.00 18.21
CA THR A 4 8.60 25.25 17.05
C THR A 4 7.49 25.30 16.00
N ASP A 5 7.86 25.44 14.73
CA ASP A 5 6.88 25.56 13.64
C ASP A 5 5.89 24.39 13.63
N ASP A 6 6.35 23.19 14.01
CA ASP A 6 5.55 21.96 14.10
C ASP A 6 4.46 22.02 15.19
N GLU A 7 4.78 22.52 16.38
CA GLU A 7 3.82 22.60 17.50
C GLU A 7 2.71 23.60 17.16
N LEU A 8 3.09 24.72 16.52
CA LEU A 8 2.14 25.72 16.06
C LEU A 8 1.25 25.16 14.94
N ALA A 9 1.82 24.42 13.99
CA ALA A 9 1.07 23.75 12.93
C ALA A 9 0.04 22.77 13.50
N CYS A 10 0.42 21.93 14.47
CA CYS A 10 -0.50 20.98 15.11
C CYS A 10 -1.64 21.71 15.84
N ARG A 11 -1.34 22.80 16.58
CA ARG A 11 -2.38 23.59 17.25
C ARG A 11 -3.34 24.26 16.27
N LEU A 12 -2.82 24.82 15.17
CA LEU A 12 -3.68 25.41 14.12
C LEU A 12 -4.57 24.33 13.48
N TYR A 13 -4.02 23.14 13.27
CA TYR A 13 -4.78 22.01 12.76
C TYR A 13 -5.92 21.61 13.70
N GLY A 14 -5.65 21.50 15.01
CA GLY A 14 -6.68 21.21 16.02
C GLY A 14 -7.81 22.25 16.01
N LEU A 15 -7.45 23.55 15.98
CA LEU A 15 -8.43 24.64 15.89
C LEU A 15 -9.25 24.56 14.60
N ALA A 16 -8.61 24.24 13.47
CA ALA A 16 -9.29 24.07 12.19
C ALA A 16 -10.24 22.87 12.22
N ALA A 17 -9.83 21.76 12.82
CA ALA A 17 -10.64 20.56 12.99
C ALA A 17 -11.91 20.83 13.80
N GLU A 18 -11.79 21.55 14.92
CA GLU A 18 -12.94 21.96 15.74
C GLU A 18 -13.94 22.81 14.94
N ARG A 19 -13.44 23.78 14.16
CA ARG A 19 -14.28 24.67 13.34
C ARG A 19 -14.95 23.93 12.19
N MET A 20 -14.23 23.01 11.56
CA MET A 20 -14.76 22.14 10.51
C MET A 20 -15.87 21.25 11.06
N GLN A 21 -15.66 20.64 12.23
CA GLN A 21 -16.67 19.82 12.89
C GLN A 21 -17.92 20.63 13.26
N ALA A 22 -17.74 21.86 13.78
CA ALA A 22 -18.86 22.78 14.05
C ALA A 22 -19.64 23.16 12.78
N ALA A 23 -19.00 23.13 11.61
CA ALA A 23 -19.61 23.36 10.30
C ALA A 23 -20.17 22.07 9.65
N GLY A 24 -20.13 20.92 10.35
CA GLY A 24 -20.57 19.62 9.82
C GLY A 24 -19.66 19.05 8.73
N ARG A 25 -18.41 19.51 8.66
CA ARG A 25 -17.39 19.02 7.71
C ARG A 25 -16.33 18.21 8.45
N GLN A 26 -15.65 17.34 7.73
CA GLN A 26 -14.54 16.53 8.26
C GLN A 26 -13.22 17.01 7.68
N MET A 27 -12.15 16.87 8.48
CA MET A 27 -10.78 17.12 8.03
C MET A 27 -10.34 16.03 7.04
N PRO A 28 -9.37 16.34 6.16
CA PRO A 28 -8.92 15.40 5.14
C PRO A 28 -8.06 14.25 5.68
N CYS A 29 -7.53 14.35 6.90
CA CYS A 29 -6.74 13.32 7.56
C CYS A 29 -6.96 13.37 9.08
N SER A 30 -6.35 12.47 9.85
CA SER A 30 -6.33 12.57 11.31
C SER A 30 -5.22 13.50 11.83
N GLU A 31 -5.36 13.98 13.07
CA GLU A 31 -4.35 14.82 13.72
C GLU A 31 -3.01 14.07 13.88
N ALA A 32 -3.08 12.77 14.17
CA ALA A 32 -1.90 11.91 14.27
C ALA A 32 -1.14 11.86 12.94
N VAL A 33 -1.85 11.64 11.83
CA VAL A 33 -1.27 11.68 10.48
C VAL A 33 -0.68 13.05 10.19
N PHE A 34 -1.41 14.12 10.50
CA PHE A 34 -0.92 15.49 10.28
C PHE A 34 0.39 15.78 11.00
N SER A 35 0.52 15.36 12.27
CA SER A 35 1.76 15.56 13.05
C SER A 35 2.97 14.89 12.40
N VAL A 36 2.77 13.69 11.83
CA VAL A 36 3.80 12.94 11.13
C VAL A 36 4.16 13.61 9.80
N LEU A 37 3.17 14.15 9.09
CA LEU A 37 3.40 14.90 7.85
C LEU A 37 4.22 16.17 8.10
N THR A 38 3.91 16.93 9.15
CA THR A 38 4.66 18.16 9.47
C THR A 38 6.09 17.87 9.91
N ALA A 39 6.32 16.75 10.58
CA ALA A 39 7.65 16.34 11.02
C ALA A 39 8.50 15.67 9.93
N ALA A 40 7.88 15.27 8.81
CA ALA A 40 8.57 14.59 7.72
C ALA A 40 9.37 15.56 6.84
N ALA A 41 10.56 15.13 6.41
CA ALA A 41 11.33 15.88 5.42
C ALA A 41 10.70 15.70 4.02
N PRO A 42 10.72 16.73 3.16
CA PRO A 42 10.13 16.64 1.82
C PRO A 42 10.80 15.58 0.93
N ASP A 43 12.07 15.32 1.17
CA ASP A 43 12.90 14.42 0.35
C ASP A 43 13.14 13.06 0.99
N ALA A 44 12.69 12.82 2.23
CA ALA A 44 12.92 11.56 2.92
C ALA A 44 11.87 11.27 4.00
N VAL A 45 11.37 10.03 4.00
CA VAL A 45 10.39 9.56 4.97
C VAL A 45 11.06 8.65 5.98
N SER A 46 10.77 8.87 7.27
CA SER A 46 11.25 8.00 8.35
C SER A 46 10.14 7.05 8.80
N TYR A 47 10.39 5.74 8.73
CA TYR A 47 9.42 4.73 9.18
C TYR A 47 9.08 4.90 10.68
N ARG A 48 10.05 5.29 11.50
CA ARG A 48 9.87 5.47 12.95
C ARG A 48 8.80 6.50 13.30
N ALA A 49 8.60 7.50 12.44
CA ALA A 49 7.57 8.51 12.65
C ALA A 49 6.15 7.94 12.45
N MET A 50 6.00 6.90 11.62
CA MET A 50 4.72 6.23 11.36
C MET A 50 4.48 5.01 12.27
N GLU A 51 5.51 4.50 12.94
CA GLU A 51 5.45 3.26 13.74
C GLU A 51 4.47 3.31 14.91
N THR A 52 4.16 4.51 15.42
CA THR A 52 3.23 4.70 16.53
C THR A 52 1.76 4.81 16.09
N LEU A 53 1.51 4.85 14.78
CA LEU A 53 0.17 5.00 14.21
C LEU A 53 -0.57 3.67 14.18
N ASN A 54 -1.88 3.70 14.43
CA ASN A 54 -2.76 2.55 14.20
C ASN A 54 -2.81 2.19 12.69
N ASN A 55 -3.39 1.04 12.34
CA ASN A 55 -3.48 0.61 10.94
C ASN A 55 -4.13 1.62 9.96
N PRO A 56 -5.30 2.23 10.24
CA PRO A 56 -5.88 3.20 9.32
C PRO A 56 -5.04 4.47 9.16
N ASP A 57 -4.52 5.03 10.26
CA ASP A 57 -3.67 6.22 10.23
C ASP A 57 -2.33 5.92 9.55
N PHE A 58 -1.76 4.72 9.76
CA PHE A 58 -0.55 4.28 9.09
C PHE A 58 -0.73 4.20 7.58
N LEU A 59 -1.85 3.62 7.12
CA LEU A 59 -2.17 3.53 5.70
C LEU A 59 -2.25 4.93 5.07
N GLU A 60 -3.00 5.83 5.71
CA GLU A 60 -3.17 7.19 5.24
C GLU A 60 -1.84 7.95 5.20
N ALA A 61 -1.05 7.88 6.28
CA ALA A 61 0.28 8.49 6.34
C ALA A 61 1.22 7.92 5.27
N ALA A 62 1.23 6.61 5.06
CA ALA A 62 2.10 5.97 4.07
C ALA A 62 1.76 6.41 2.64
N TYR A 63 0.48 6.51 2.29
CA TYR A 63 0.04 6.99 0.98
C TYR A 63 0.39 8.47 0.77
N LEU A 64 0.15 9.33 1.77
CA LEU A 64 0.47 10.75 1.68
C LEU A 64 1.97 11.00 1.60
N LEU A 65 2.78 10.30 2.39
CA LEU A 65 4.22 10.50 2.46
C LEU A 65 4.99 9.86 1.30
N LEU A 66 4.59 8.67 0.84
CA LEU A 66 5.34 7.93 -0.18
C LEU A 66 4.80 8.12 -1.59
N LEU A 67 3.49 8.39 -1.73
CA LEU A 67 2.85 8.59 -3.04
C LEU A 67 2.36 10.03 -3.27
N GLY A 68 2.34 10.87 -2.23
CA GLY A 68 1.91 12.27 -2.34
C GLY A 68 0.41 12.43 -2.57
N ARG A 69 -0.40 11.41 -2.27
CA ARG A 69 -1.84 11.42 -2.54
C ARG A 69 -2.62 10.63 -1.49
N PRO A 70 -3.91 10.93 -1.26
CA PRO A 70 -4.75 10.12 -0.37
C PRO A 70 -5.02 8.74 -0.97
N VAL A 71 -5.40 7.80 -0.12
CA VAL A 71 -5.82 6.45 -0.52
C VAL A 71 -7.10 6.55 -1.36
N ASP A 72 -7.11 5.92 -2.53
CA ASP A 72 -8.34 5.85 -3.35
C ASP A 72 -9.41 5.01 -2.66
N ALA A 73 -10.68 5.37 -2.83
CA ALA A 73 -11.82 4.62 -2.29
C ALA A 73 -11.76 3.09 -2.53
N PRO A 74 -11.51 2.58 -3.76
CA PRO A 74 -11.43 1.14 -3.99
C PRO A 74 -10.27 0.48 -3.24
N SER A 75 -9.11 1.14 -3.18
CA SER A 75 -7.94 0.63 -2.44
C SER A 75 -8.21 0.62 -0.94
N LEU A 76 -8.88 1.66 -0.43
CA LEU A 76 -9.24 1.77 0.97
C LEU A 76 -10.17 0.64 1.39
N ASP A 77 -11.14 0.25 0.57
CA ASP A 77 -12.05 -0.84 0.88
C ASP A 77 -11.33 -2.21 0.94
N VAL A 78 -10.31 -2.42 0.10
CA VAL A 78 -9.44 -3.60 0.19
C VAL A 78 -8.65 -3.62 1.51
N TRP A 79 -8.07 -2.47 1.90
CA TRP A 79 -7.28 -2.37 3.13
C TRP A 79 -8.11 -2.45 4.40
N LYS A 80 -9.34 -1.93 4.40
CA LYS A 80 -10.26 -2.01 5.55
C LYS A 80 -10.48 -3.44 6.04
N ALA A 81 -10.55 -4.40 5.11
CA ALA A 81 -10.68 -5.82 5.45
C ALA A 81 -9.47 -6.37 6.23
N GLN A 82 -8.33 -5.67 6.18
CA GLN A 82 -7.07 -6.06 6.80
C GLN A 82 -6.74 -5.23 8.05
N PHE A 83 -7.57 -4.26 8.44
CA PHE A 83 -7.30 -3.42 9.62
C PHE A 83 -7.27 -4.18 10.94
N SER A 84 -7.90 -5.36 11.00
CA SER A 84 -7.86 -6.24 12.18
C SER A 84 -6.59 -7.11 12.25
N GLN A 85 -5.73 -7.07 11.23
CA GLN A 85 -4.46 -7.80 11.25
C GLN A 85 -3.49 -7.17 12.27
N PRO A 86 -2.52 -7.96 12.78
CA PRO A 86 -1.42 -7.43 13.58
C PRO A 86 -0.73 -6.28 12.85
N GLU A 87 -0.42 -5.20 13.57
CA GLU A 87 0.12 -3.97 12.98
C GLU A 87 1.38 -4.24 12.15
N GLN A 88 2.26 -5.12 12.61
CA GLN A 88 3.48 -5.46 11.89
C GLN A 88 3.22 -6.12 10.53
N GLU A 89 2.24 -7.04 10.45
CA GLU A 89 1.85 -7.72 9.21
C GLU A 89 1.21 -6.72 8.24
N PHE A 90 0.26 -5.93 8.74
CA PHE A 90 -0.43 -4.91 7.97
C PHE A 90 0.55 -3.87 7.39
N ARG A 91 1.42 -3.31 8.23
CA ARG A 91 2.42 -2.31 7.82
C ARG A 91 3.38 -2.86 6.76
N THR A 92 3.79 -4.12 6.91
CA THR A 92 4.65 -4.79 5.91
C THR A 92 3.94 -4.94 4.57
N ALA A 93 2.68 -5.39 4.59
CA ALA A 93 1.87 -5.55 3.40
C ALA A 93 1.67 -4.21 2.66
N VAL A 94 1.34 -3.14 3.41
CA VAL A 94 1.17 -1.79 2.86
C VAL A 94 2.44 -1.30 2.20
N LEU A 95 3.58 -1.33 2.91
CA LEU A 95 4.84 -0.84 2.37
C LEU A 95 5.31 -1.67 1.17
N LYS A 96 5.17 -2.99 1.20
CA LYS A 96 5.49 -3.84 0.05
C LYS A 96 4.64 -3.48 -1.17
N THR A 97 3.35 -3.24 -0.97
CA THR A 97 2.43 -2.84 -2.06
C THR A 97 2.79 -1.47 -2.63
N ILE A 98 3.10 -0.50 -1.77
CA ILE A 98 3.49 0.85 -2.20
C ILE A 98 4.83 0.80 -2.94
N ILE A 99 5.85 0.13 -2.40
CA ILE A 99 7.18 0.06 -3.00
C ILE A 99 7.16 -0.66 -4.36
N THR A 100 6.31 -1.67 -4.52
CA THR A 100 6.14 -2.38 -5.80
C THR A 100 5.26 -1.65 -6.80
N SER A 101 4.53 -0.60 -6.39
CA SER A 101 3.66 0.17 -7.28
C SER A 101 4.45 0.96 -8.34
N ALA A 102 3.84 1.10 -9.53
CA ALA A 102 4.44 1.90 -10.61
C ALA A 102 4.56 3.39 -10.25
N GLU A 103 3.68 3.90 -9.38
CA GLU A 103 3.70 5.29 -8.91
C GLU A 103 4.94 5.59 -8.07
N TYR A 104 5.23 4.74 -7.09
CA TYR A 104 6.44 4.87 -6.29
C TYR A 104 7.71 4.68 -7.13
N GLN A 105 7.69 3.79 -8.12
CA GLN A 105 8.82 3.62 -9.04
C GLN A 105 9.11 4.87 -9.87
N LYS A 106 8.07 5.67 -10.19
CA LYS A 106 8.18 6.94 -10.92
C LYS A 106 8.68 8.08 -10.02
N HIS A 107 8.20 8.13 -8.78
CA HIS A 107 8.56 9.16 -7.79
C HIS A 107 9.11 8.50 -6.52
N ARG A 108 10.40 8.15 -6.56
CA ARG A 108 11.05 7.41 -5.47
C ARG A 108 11.39 8.33 -4.31
N ILE A 109 10.55 8.30 -3.28
CA ILE A 109 10.84 8.96 -2.01
C ILE A 109 11.55 7.95 -1.10
N PRO A 110 12.80 8.19 -0.67
CA PRO A 110 13.54 7.23 0.14
C PRO A 110 12.88 7.03 1.51
N LEU A 111 12.60 5.76 1.83
CA LEU A 111 12.15 5.32 3.15
C LEU A 111 13.35 4.90 3.99
N THR A 112 13.58 5.58 5.11
CA THR A 112 14.70 5.33 6.02
C THR A 112 14.24 4.67 7.32
N GLY A 113 15.12 3.87 7.93
CA GLY A 113 14.89 3.29 9.25
C GLY A 113 13.75 2.26 9.31
N CYS A 114 13.40 1.63 8.19
CA CYS A 114 12.40 0.56 8.17
C CYS A 114 13.03 -0.74 8.71
N PRO A 115 12.57 -1.28 9.85
CA PRO A 115 13.07 -2.54 10.41
C PRO A 115 12.43 -3.77 9.74
N LEU A 116 11.43 -3.56 8.88
CA LEU A 116 10.68 -4.63 8.25
C LEU A 116 11.51 -5.27 7.14
N MET A 117 11.51 -6.60 7.08
CA MET A 117 12.11 -7.33 5.98
C MET A 117 11.25 -7.13 4.73
N LEU A 118 11.56 -6.07 3.98
CA LEU A 118 10.91 -5.75 2.71
C LEU A 118 11.46 -6.59 1.54
N ALA A 119 12.43 -7.47 1.80
CA ALA A 119 13.01 -8.40 0.84
C ALA A 119 12.98 -9.83 1.38
N GLU A 120 12.19 -10.68 0.71
CA GLU A 120 12.68 -11.78 -0.12
C GLU A 120 11.77 -11.86 -1.36
N ASP A 121 12.36 -12.26 -2.49
CA ASP A 121 11.74 -12.62 -3.76
C ASP A 121 10.73 -13.76 -3.59
N GLU A 122 9.66 -13.53 -2.85
CA GLU A 122 8.46 -14.35 -2.94
C GLU A 122 7.79 -13.99 -4.27
N PRO A 123 7.74 -14.93 -5.25
CA PRO A 123 7.08 -14.65 -6.52
C PRO A 123 5.67 -14.19 -6.19
N GLN A 124 5.36 -12.98 -6.66
CA GLN A 124 4.06 -12.33 -6.52
C GLN A 124 2.95 -13.38 -6.53
N GLN A 125 2.33 -13.62 -5.37
CA GLN A 125 0.99 -14.19 -5.35
C GLN A 125 0.07 -13.12 -5.96
N ASN A 126 0.02 -13.15 -7.30
CA ASN A 126 -0.99 -12.49 -8.10
C ASN A 126 -2.35 -13.07 -7.68
N LEU A 127 -2.96 -12.49 -6.65
CA LEU A 127 -4.32 -12.79 -6.21
C LEU A 127 -5.41 -12.36 -7.23
N LEU A 128 -5.02 -12.11 -8.48
CA LEU A 128 -5.92 -11.74 -9.58
C LEU A 128 -5.85 -12.67 -10.81
N ILE A 129 -5.09 -13.76 -10.76
CA ILE A 129 -5.19 -14.81 -11.79
C ILE A 129 -5.15 -16.19 -11.14
N SER A 130 -6.27 -16.59 -10.55
CA SER A 130 -6.60 -18.00 -10.34
C SER A 130 -6.92 -18.66 -11.69
N SER A 131 -5.94 -18.79 -12.56
CA SER A 131 -5.99 -19.64 -13.75
C SER A 131 -4.56 -19.89 -14.20
N GLN A 132 -3.94 -21.03 -13.92
CA GLN A 132 -4.07 -22.21 -14.77
C GLN A 132 -3.53 -23.45 -14.02
N ALA A 133 -4.28 -23.95 -13.05
CA ALA A 133 -4.40 -25.41 -12.98
C ALA A 133 -5.39 -25.75 -14.09
N LEU A 134 -4.92 -26.29 -15.22
CA LEU A 134 -5.80 -26.78 -16.28
C LEU A 134 -6.83 -27.71 -15.61
N PRO A 135 -8.13 -27.40 -15.62
CA PRO A 135 -9.13 -28.28 -15.06
C PRO A 135 -8.95 -29.68 -15.66
N GLU A 136 -9.07 -30.73 -14.86
CA GLU A 136 -8.74 -32.12 -15.24
C GLU A 136 -9.39 -32.56 -16.57
N ARG A 137 -10.53 -31.95 -16.92
CA ARG A 137 -11.22 -32.13 -18.21
C ARG A 137 -10.38 -31.71 -19.41
N LEU A 138 -9.66 -30.59 -19.32
CA LEU A 138 -8.77 -30.12 -20.39
C LEU A 138 -7.50 -30.99 -20.52
N VAL A 139 -7.01 -31.56 -19.40
CA VAL A 139 -5.90 -32.51 -19.42
C VAL A 139 -6.29 -33.79 -20.16
N LYS A 140 -7.49 -34.32 -19.91
CA LYS A 140 -8.02 -35.49 -20.65
C LYS A 140 -8.19 -35.20 -22.15
N MET A 141 -8.70 -34.02 -22.51
CA MET A 141 -8.81 -33.62 -23.92
C MET A 141 -7.44 -33.45 -24.60
N TYR A 142 -6.44 -32.93 -23.88
CA TYR A 142 -5.07 -32.81 -24.40
C TYR A 142 -4.42 -34.18 -24.68
N GLN A 143 -4.64 -35.16 -23.80
CA GLN A 143 -4.12 -36.52 -23.98
C GLN A 143 -4.71 -37.28 -25.18
N HIS A 144 -5.92 -36.90 -25.63
CA HIS A 144 -6.58 -37.53 -26.78
C HIS A 144 -6.42 -36.74 -28.10
N MET A 145 -5.70 -35.61 -28.08
CA MET A 145 -5.46 -34.83 -29.29
C MET A 145 -4.37 -35.44 -30.20
N PRO A 146 -4.53 -35.40 -31.52
CA PRO A 146 -3.48 -35.78 -32.46
C PRO A 146 -2.18 -34.98 -32.23
N ARG A 147 -1.04 -35.66 -32.34
CA ARG A 147 0.32 -35.10 -32.14
C ARG A 147 0.59 -33.72 -32.79
N PRO A 148 0.08 -33.37 -33.99
CA PRO A 148 0.32 -32.03 -34.55
C PRO A 148 -0.33 -30.90 -33.74
N LEU A 149 -1.50 -31.12 -33.14
CA LEU A 149 -2.20 -30.11 -32.34
C LEU A 149 -1.57 -29.94 -30.95
N GLN A 150 -1.06 -31.03 -30.37
CA GLN A 150 -0.31 -30.96 -29.11
C GLN A 150 0.95 -30.09 -29.23
N LYS A 151 1.66 -30.18 -30.36
CA LYS A 151 2.84 -29.34 -30.63
C LYS A 151 2.47 -27.86 -30.76
N LEU A 152 1.35 -27.55 -31.41
CA LEU A 152 0.87 -26.17 -31.56
C LEU A 152 0.50 -25.56 -30.20
N ALA A 153 -0.25 -26.30 -29.39
CA ALA A 153 -0.63 -25.89 -28.04
C ALA A 153 0.59 -25.71 -27.12
N LYS A 154 1.61 -26.57 -27.24
CA LYS A 154 2.86 -26.45 -26.50
C LYS A 154 3.66 -25.20 -26.89
N LYS A 155 3.62 -24.83 -28.18
CA LYS A 155 4.25 -23.61 -28.72
C LYS A 155 3.53 -22.33 -28.28
N ILE A 156 2.20 -22.35 -28.19
CA ILE A 156 1.39 -21.24 -27.69
C ILE A 156 1.55 -21.06 -26.16
N ALA A 157 1.73 -22.16 -25.42
CA ALA A 157 1.89 -22.14 -23.96
C ALA A 157 3.29 -21.77 -23.46
N GLY A 158 4.18 -21.26 -24.32
CA GLY A 158 5.45 -20.65 -23.91
C GLY A 158 6.50 -21.60 -23.32
N LYS A 159 6.41 -22.91 -23.56
CA LYS A 159 7.47 -23.88 -23.22
C LYS A 159 8.29 -24.20 -24.48
N GLU A 160 9.16 -23.27 -24.86
CA GLU A 160 10.37 -23.56 -25.65
C GLU A 160 11.60 -23.28 -24.78
#